data_AF-A0A8H4PG86-F1
#
_entry.id   AF-A0A8H4PG86-F1
#
_cell.length_a   1.000
_cell.length_b   1.000
_cell.length_c   1.000
_cell.angle_alpha   90.00
_cell.angle_beta   90.00
_cell.angle_gamma   90.00
#
_symmetry.space_group_name_H-M   'P 1'
#
loop_
_entity.id
_entity.type
_entity.pdbx_description
1 polymer ?
#
loop_
_entity_poly.entity_id
_entity_poly.type
_entity_poly.pdbx_seq_one_letter_code
_entity_poly.pdbx_strand_id
1 'polypeptide(L)'
;MDSDKLQAIGGLAARFSLDYIPRGSVPVPSNRYLAGLWFDDMIRDLCWSIHIYRKNGVRPQKYRAPTWSWASVDGQIDYKCAWVHSLNELAVVEDAHAELESPENNFGKVTDGWVCLKALKLRPYRKPTNESLWVFEDGVVFRVGPTWDSEPYQAPEQGKPADLAMGTSELFLIPLGWVDGHLQARDPDSLLGPLFLIVKAVAHCIQSYAQLPGFRRVGFGTGVWLIDENEDTDRAGLKRLIIEKYATAKDQGDLESIILV
;
A
#
# COMPACT_ATOMS: atom_id res chain seq x y z
N MET A 1 17.08 -7.51 -19.40
CA MET A 1 15.74 -7.32 -19.99
C MET A 1 14.89 -6.66 -18.92
N ASP A 2 15.30 -5.48 -18.48
CA ASP A 2 14.95 -5.04 -17.11
C ASP A 2 13.85 -3.98 -17.10
N SER A 3 13.50 -3.41 -18.27
CA SER A 3 12.52 -2.33 -18.46
C SER A 3 11.13 -2.78 -18.90
N ASP A 4 10.95 -4.04 -19.31
CA ASP A 4 9.86 -4.38 -20.24
C ASP A 4 8.58 -4.85 -19.56
N LYS A 5 8.48 -4.90 -18.22
CA LYS A 5 7.31 -5.51 -17.55
C LYS A 5 5.97 -4.90 -17.94
N LEU A 6 5.86 -3.58 -17.85
CA LEU A 6 4.61 -2.88 -18.16
C LEU A 6 4.29 -2.96 -19.66
N GLN A 7 5.31 -2.77 -20.51
CA GLN A 7 5.15 -2.88 -21.96
C GLN A 7 4.76 -4.29 -22.40
N ALA A 8 5.32 -5.32 -21.77
CA ALA A 8 5.07 -6.72 -22.12
C ALA A 8 3.61 -7.12 -21.89
N ILE A 9 2.93 -6.50 -20.92
CA ILE A 9 1.49 -6.71 -20.69
C ILE A 9 0.61 -5.60 -21.25
N GLY A 10 1.20 -4.57 -21.87
CA GLY A 10 0.48 -3.37 -22.32
C GLY A 10 -0.63 -3.68 -23.33
N GLY A 11 -0.42 -4.66 -24.20
CA GLY A 11 -1.46 -5.12 -25.13
C GLY A 11 -2.67 -5.77 -24.43
N LEU A 12 -2.44 -6.46 -23.31
CA LEU A 12 -3.51 -7.06 -22.51
C LEU A 12 -4.26 -5.98 -21.71
N ALA A 13 -3.53 -5.04 -21.12
CA ALA A 13 -4.11 -3.88 -20.45
C ALA A 13 -4.96 -3.05 -21.42
N ALA A 14 -4.48 -2.79 -22.65
CA ALA A 14 -5.25 -2.10 -23.68
C ALA A 14 -6.58 -2.80 -23.98
N ARG A 15 -6.58 -4.15 -24.05
CA ARG A 15 -7.80 -4.93 -24.29
C ARG A 15 -8.80 -4.81 -23.14
N PHE A 16 -8.36 -4.96 -21.89
CA PHE A 16 -9.24 -4.82 -20.73
C PHE A 16 -9.81 -3.41 -20.59
N SER A 17 -9.02 -2.39 -20.94
CA SER A 17 -9.49 -1.00 -20.98
C SER A 17 -10.64 -0.83 -22.00
N LEU A 18 -10.54 -1.46 -23.17
CA LEU A 18 -11.62 -1.44 -24.17
C LEU A 18 -12.88 -2.20 -23.72
N ASP A 19 -12.72 -3.32 -23.01
CA ASP A 19 -13.84 -4.14 -22.53
C ASP A 19 -14.66 -3.45 -21.41
N TYR A 20 -14.07 -2.48 -20.71
CA TYR A 20 -14.74 -1.66 -19.70
C TYR A 20 -15.54 -0.46 -20.27
N ILE A 21 -15.55 -0.27 -21.59
CA ILE A 21 -16.33 0.78 -22.26
C ILE A 21 -17.79 0.30 -22.39
N PRO A 22 -18.78 0.96 -21.74
CA PRO A 22 -20.17 0.74 -22.08
C PRO A 22 -20.37 1.10 -23.56
N ARG A 23 -20.89 0.17 -24.37
CA ARG A 23 -21.09 0.36 -25.83
C ARG A 23 -21.79 1.70 -26.08
N GLY A 24 -21.06 2.68 -26.62
CA GLY A 24 -21.56 4.04 -26.90
C GLY A 24 -20.90 5.18 -26.12
N SER A 25 -19.91 4.90 -25.25
CA SER A 25 -19.21 5.92 -24.45
C SER A 25 -17.88 6.37 -25.06
N VAL A 26 -17.49 7.60 -24.75
CA VAL A 26 -16.19 8.26 -25.05
C VAL A 26 -15.00 7.31 -24.74
N PRO A 27 -13.89 7.34 -25.52
CA PRO A 27 -12.69 6.56 -25.24
C PRO A 27 -12.26 6.68 -23.77
N VAL A 28 -11.86 5.54 -23.18
CA VAL A 28 -11.35 5.49 -21.81
C VAL A 28 -10.19 6.48 -21.66
N PRO A 29 -10.23 7.40 -20.69
CA PRO A 29 -9.09 8.26 -20.41
C PRO A 29 -7.85 7.40 -20.15
N SER A 30 -6.73 7.74 -20.79
CA SER A 30 -5.41 7.15 -20.52
C SER A 30 -5.05 7.17 -19.02
N ASN A 31 -5.67 8.09 -18.27
CA ASN A 31 -5.51 8.26 -16.84
C ASN A 31 -6.12 7.15 -15.97
N ARG A 32 -6.75 6.11 -16.56
CA ARG A 32 -7.30 4.98 -15.78
C ARG A 32 -6.31 3.84 -15.57
N TYR A 33 -5.30 3.67 -16.42
CA TYR A 33 -4.26 2.66 -16.23
C TYR A 33 -2.92 3.33 -15.93
N LEU A 34 -2.47 3.18 -14.69
CA LEU A 34 -1.38 3.95 -14.13
C LEU A 34 -0.30 2.98 -13.65
N ALA A 35 0.79 2.91 -14.42
CA ALA A 35 1.97 2.10 -14.12
C ALA A 35 1.68 0.66 -13.65
N GLY A 36 0.71 -0.02 -14.25
CA GLY A 36 0.39 -1.39 -13.89
C GLY A 36 -0.84 -1.58 -13.01
N LEU A 37 -1.43 -0.49 -12.50
CA LEU A 37 -2.62 -0.48 -11.64
C LEU A 37 -3.78 0.28 -12.32
N TRP A 38 -5.01 0.01 -11.90
CA TRP A 38 -6.22 0.68 -12.39
C TRP A 38 -6.67 1.74 -11.39
N PHE A 39 -7.00 2.95 -11.85
CA PHE A 39 -7.43 4.06 -10.99
C PHE A 39 -8.67 3.70 -10.17
N ASP A 40 -9.66 3.04 -10.77
CA ASP A 40 -10.93 2.71 -10.11
C ASP A 40 -10.80 1.65 -9.02
N ASP A 41 -9.83 0.75 -9.16
CA ASP A 41 -9.53 -0.33 -8.21
C ASP A 41 -8.25 -0.06 -7.44
N MET A 42 -7.72 1.17 -7.50
CA MET A 42 -6.36 1.51 -7.07
C MET A 42 -6.07 1.13 -5.61
N ILE A 43 -7.03 1.28 -4.68
CA ILE A 43 -6.83 0.85 -3.28
C ILE A 43 -6.60 -0.67 -3.18
N ARG A 44 -7.34 -1.45 -3.96
CA ARG A 44 -7.20 -2.92 -4.02
C ARG A 44 -5.93 -3.31 -4.75
N ASP A 45 -5.64 -2.62 -5.83
CA ASP A 45 -4.44 -2.82 -6.63
C ASP A 45 -3.16 -2.48 -5.85
N LEU A 46 -3.21 -1.52 -4.94
CA LEU A 46 -2.12 -1.22 -4.00
C LEU A 46 -1.89 -2.35 -2.97
N CYS A 47 -2.79 -3.32 -2.84
CA CYS A 47 -2.65 -4.44 -1.90
C CYS A 47 -1.74 -5.58 -2.39
N TRP A 48 -1.08 -5.45 -3.55
CA TRP A 48 -0.06 -6.43 -3.96
C TRP A 48 1.03 -6.56 -2.90
N SER A 49 1.63 -7.75 -2.78
CA SER A 49 2.75 -8.02 -1.87
C SER A 49 3.70 -9.05 -2.47
N ILE A 50 4.94 -9.16 -1.97
CA ILE A 50 5.83 -10.25 -2.37
C ILE A 50 5.31 -11.57 -1.77
N HIS A 51 5.28 -12.63 -2.56
CA HIS A 51 4.78 -13.92 -2.10
C HIS A 51 5.65 -14.49 -0.96
N ILE A 52 5.03 -14.71 0.21
CA ILE A 52 5.71 -15.02 1.49
C ILE A 52 6.60 -16.27 1.48
N TYR A 53 6.33 -17.23 0.59
CA TYR A 53 7.12 -18.48 0.48
C TYR A 53 8.26 -18.39 -0.54
N ARG A 54 8.51 -17.20 -1.09
CA ARG A 54 9.59 -16.95 -2.08
C ARG A 54 10.61 -15.99 -1.49
N LYS A 55 11.74 -15.87 -2.18
CA LYS A 55 12.76 -14.85 -1.84
C LYS A 55 12.12 -13.46 -1.88
N ASN A 56 12.62 -12.56 -1.04
CA ASN A 56 12.26 -11.15 -1.08
C ASN A 56 12.34 -10.60 -2.51
N GLY A 57 11.52 -9.61 -2.80
CA GLY A 57 11.64 -8.89 -4.06
C GLY A 57 12.99 -8.21 -4.18
N VAL A 58 13.38 -7.88 -5.40
CA VAL A 58 14.60 -7.13 -5.68
C VAL A 58 14.22 -5.88 -6.45
N ARG A 59 14.65 -4.71 -6.01
CA ARG A 59 14.47 -3.49 -6.80
C ARG A 59 15.48 -3.49 -7.95
N PRO A 60 15.04 -3.33 -9.22
CA PRO A 60 15.96 -3.22 -10.34
C PRO A 60 16.92 -2.04 -10.16
N GLN A 61 18.15 -2.16 -10.66
CA GLN A 61 19.15 -1.09 -10.58
C GLN A 61 18.74 0.16 -11.39
N LYS A 62 17.98 -0.04 -12.47
CA LYS A 62 17.44 1.03 -13.31
C LYS A 62 15.98 1.25 -12.99
N TYR A 63 15.56 2.51 -12.94
CA TYR A 63 14.15 2.85 -12.77
C TYR A 63 13.29 2.19 -13.86
N ARG A 64 12.15 1.63 -13.44
CA ARG A 64 11.15 0.99 -14.33
C ARG A 64 9.72 1.49 -14.08
N ALA A 65 9.37 1.71 -12.82
CA ALA A 65 8.04 2.15 -12.41
C ALA A 65 8.11 2.82 -11.02
N PRO A 66 7.13 3.66 -10.67
CA PRO A 66 6.98 4.25 -9.34
C PRO A 66 6.90 3.18 -8.25
N THR A 67 7.28 3.48 -7.02
CA THR A 67 7.45 2.42 -6.00
C THR A 67 6.15 1.76 -5.57
N TRP A 68 5.01 2.44 -5.78
CA TRP A 68 3.66 1.92 -5.53
C TRP A 68 3.21 0.89 -6.58
N SER A 69 3.87 0.82 -7.74
CA SER A 69 3.62 -0.18 -8.76
C SER A 69 4.26 -1.52 -8.42
N TRP A 70 3.53 -2.62 -8.67
CA TRP A 70 4.09 -3.98 -8.58
C TRP A 70 5.25 -4.21 -9.56
N ALA A 71 5.29 -3.44 -10.65
CA ALA A 71 6.38 -3.50 -11.60
C ALA A 71 7.66 -2.86 -11.04
N SER A 72 7.65 -2.16 -9.90
CA SER A 72 8.86 -1.58 -9.32
C SER A 72 9.83 -2.60 -8.71
N VAL A 73 9.44 -3.87 -8.62
CA VAL A 73 10.22 -4.96 -8.02
C VAL A 73 10.28 -6.18 -8.93
N ASP A 74 11.33 -6.98 -8.78
CA ASP A 74 11.49 -8.30 -9.36
C ASP A 74 11.21 -9.37 -8.30
N GLY A 75 10.23 -10.22 -8.59
CA GLY A 75 9.74 -11.23 -7.66
C GLY A 75 8.35 -11.69 -8.06
N GLN A 76 7.91 -12.79 -7.45
CA GLN A 76 6.52 -13.23 -7.55
C GLN A 76 5.68 -12.38 -6.61
N ILE A 77 4.73 -11.62 -7.18
CA ILE A 77 3.75 -10.87 -6.39
C ILE A 77 2.51 -11.74 -6.12
N ASP A 78 1.79 -11.38 -5.07
CA ASP A 78 0.50 -11.95 -4.69
C ASP A 78 -0.47 -10.81 -4.34
N TYR A 79 -1.68 -10.89 -4.88
CA TYR A 79 -2.80 -9.99 -4.58
C TYR A 79 -3.71 -10.54 -3.46
N LYS A 80 -3.33 -11.65 -2.82
CA LYS A 80 -4.14 -12.37 -1.81
C LYS A 80 -5.60 -12.53 -2.31
N CYS A 81 -5.74 -12.95 -3.57
CA CYS A 81 -6.90 -12.77 -4.44
C CYS A 81 -8.25 -13.29 -3.90
N ALA A 82 -8.26 -14.16 -2.89
CA ALA A 82 -9.49 -14.72 -2.34
C ALA A 82 -10.39 -13.65 -1.68
N TRP A 83 -9.83 -12.51 -1.28
CA TRP A 83 -10.50 -11.58 -0.37
C TRP A 83 -10.50 -10.12 -0.84
N VAL A 84 -9.62 -9.76 -1.78
CA VAL A 84 -9.41 -8.34 -2.14
C VAL A 84 -10.65 -7.69 -2.75
N HIS A 85 -11.58 -8.46 -3.32
CA HIS A 85 -12.86 -7.97 -3.83
C HIS A 85 -13.87 -7.62 -2.74
N SER A 86 -13.66 -8.09 -1.51
CA SER A 86 -14.49 -7.78 -0.33
C SER A 86 -13.84 -6.76 0.61
N LEU A 87 -12.81 -6.04 0.13
CA LEU A 87 -12.13 -5.01 0.90
C LEU A 87 -13.07 -3.84 1.18
N ASN A 88 -13.25 -3.52 2.45
CA ASN A 88 -13.79 -2.25 2.90
C ASN A 88 -12.64 -1.25 3.00
N GLU A 89 -12.71 -0.18 2.22
CA GLU A 89 -11.59 0.73 1.99
C GLU A 89 -11.45 1.77 3.12
N LEU A 90 -10.22 1.92 3.61
CA LEU A 90 -9.81 2.83 4.68
C LEU A 90 -8.89 3.96 4.17
N ALA A 91 -8.86 4.12 2.86
CA ALA A 91 -8.18 5.19 2.16
C ALA A 91 -9.03 5.60 0.95
N VAL A 92 -8.85 6.84 0.49
CA VAL A 92 -9.50 7.36 -0.71
C VAL A 92 -8.41 7.82 -1.67
N VAL A 93 -8.52 7.45 -2.94
CA VAL A 93 -7.65 8.00 -3.99
C VAL A 93 -8.25 9.33 -4.42
N GLU A 94 -7.51 10.40 -4.20
CA GLU A 94 -7.92 11.76 -4.60
C GLU A 94 -7.50 12.03 -6.05
N ASP A 95 -6.28 11.64 -6.40
CA ASP A 95 -5.70 11.87 -7.73
C ASP A 95 -4.51 10.92 -7.95
N ALA A 96 -4.15 10.69 -9.20
CA ALA A 96 -2.98 9.89 -9.56
C ALA A 96 -2.51 10.19 -10.98
N HIS A 97 -1.22 10.01 -11.21
CA HIS A 97 -0.57 10.28 -12.49
C HIS A 97 0.54 9.27 -12.78
N ALA A 98 0.70 8.92 -14.05
CA ALA A 98 1.85 8.18 -14.54
C ALA A 98 2.44 8.92 -15.74
N GLU A 99 3.71 9.29 -15.66
CA GLU A 99 4.44 9.91 -16.75
C GLU A 99 4.94 8.82 -17.70
N LEU A 100 4.69 9.01 -19.01
CA LEU A 100 5.04 8.05 -20.05
C LEU A 100 6.18 8.57 -20.91
N GLU A 101 7.07 7.69 -21.34
CA GLU A 101 8.14 8.06 -22.28
C GLU A 101 7.58 8.57 -23.62
N SER A 102 6.44 8.01 -24.04
CA SER A 102 5.71 8.44 -25.22
C SER A 102 4.23 8.62 -24.86
N PRO A 103 3.70 9.85 -24.89
CA PRO A 103 2.29 10.12 -24.59
C PRO A 103 1.29 9.40 -25.52
N GLU A 104 1.74 8.98 -26.70
CA GLU A 104 0.93 8.27 -27.70
C GLU A 104 0.74 6.79 -27.33
N ASN A 105 1.57 6.26 -26.42
CA ASN A 105 1.52 4.88 -25.95
C ASN A 105 1.09 4.82 -24.47
N ASN A 106 -0.22 4.91 -24.24
CA ASN A 106 -0.86 4.88 -22.92
C ASN A 106 -0.52 3.66 -22.04
N PHE A 107 0.05 2.60 -22.62
CA PHE A 107 0.44 1.37 -21.93
C PHE A 107 1.95 1.09 -22.07
N GLY A 108 2.70 2.14 -22.41
CA GLY A 108 4.12 2.09 -22.72
C GLY A 108 5.03 2.16 -21.51
N LYS A 109 6.26 2.64 -21.74
CA LYS A 109 7.24 2.83 -20.68
C LYS A 109 6.83 3.96 -19.75
N VAL A 110 6.87 3.69 -18.45
CA VAL A 110 6.67 4.71 -17.41
C VAL A 110 8.02 5.30 -17.02
N THR A 111 8.07 6.63 -16.88
CA THR A 111 9.27 7.40 -16.53
C THR A 111 9.18 8.05 -15.15
N ASP A 112 7.96 8.31 -14.67
CA ASP A 112 7.66 8.81 -13.33
C ASP A 112 6.18 8.54 -12.98
N GLY A 113 5.76 8.83 -11.75
CA GLY A 113 4.35 8.77 -11.39
C GLY A 113 4.10 8.89 -9.90
N TRP A 114 2.88 9.30 -9.56
CA TRP A 114 2.48 9.53 -8.18
C TRP A 114 1.01 9.20 -7.94
N VAL A 115 0.66 8.96 -6.67
CA VAL A 115 -0.72 8.77 -6.21
C VAL A 115 -0.94 9.66 -4.99
N CYS A 116 -2.00 10.46 -5.00
CA CYS A 116 -2.48 11.19 -3.82
C CYS A 116 -3.58 10.38 -3.14
N LEU A 117 -3.29 9.92 -1.92
CA LEU A 117 -4.25 9.25 -1.05
C LEU A 117 -4.70 10.19 0.07
N LYS A 118 -5.96 10.06 0.48
CA LYS A 118 -6.47 10.53 1.77
C LYS A 118 -6.62 9.33 2.70
N ALA A 119 -5.86 9.32 3.80
CA ALA A 119 -5.86 8.20 4.72
C ALA A 119 -5.42 8.60 6.13
N LEU A 120 -5.59 7.70 7.10
CA LEU A 120 -4.87 7.76 8.36
C LEU A 120 -3.38 7.41 8.14
N LYS A 121 -2.50 7.96 8.95
CA LYS A 121 -1.07 7.61 8.96
C LYS A 121 -0.65 7.24 10.36
N LEU A 122 -0.17 6.01 10.53
CA LEU A 122 0.24 5.48 11.82
C LEU A 122 1.76 5.31 11.86
N ARG A 123 2.35 5.49 13.04
CA ARG A 123 3.79 5.34 13.25
C ARG A 123 4.08 4.00 13.93
N PRO A 124 4.73 3.05 13.24
CA PRO A 124 5.12 1.79 13.86
C PRO A 124 6.39 1.94 14.71
N TYR A 125 6.54 1.03 15.65
CA TYR A 125 7.76 0.81 16.42
C TYR A 125 8.12 -0.69 16.42
N ARG A 126 9.35 -1.01 16.81
CA ARG A 126 9.79 -2.39 17.04
C ARG A 126 9.92 -2.69 18.53
N LYS A 127 9.70 -3.95 18.90
CA LYS A 127 10.13 -4.53 20.18
C LYS A 127 11.49 -5.21 19.98
N PRO A 128 12.45 -5.17 20.93
CA PRO A 128 13.83 -5.65 20.72
C PRO A 128 13.97 -7.10 20.24
N THR A 129 13.02 -7.98 20.59
CA THR A 129 13.04 -9.42 20.31
C THR A 129 12.07 -9.84 19.19
N ASN A 130 11.45 -8.87 18.50
CA ASN A 130 10.39 -9.16 17.54
C ASN A 130 10.58 -8.37 16.24
N GLU A 131 10.63 -9.07 15.11
CA GLU A 131 10.77 -8.50 13.77
C GLU A 131 9.48 -7.88 13.23
N SER A 132 8.36 -8.04 13.93
CA SER A 132 7.09 -7.42 13.56
C SER A 132 7.07 -5.93 13.88
N LEU A 133 6.21 -5.21 13.17
CA LEU A 133 5.89 -3.83 13.48
C LEU A 133 4.79 -3.79 14.53
N TRP A 134 4.90 -2.86 15.47
CA TRP A 134 3.90 -2.63 16.51
C TRP A 134 3.40 -1.20 16.41
N VAL A 135 2.14 -0.98 16.79
CA VAL A 135 1.53 0.35 16.84
C VAL A 135 0.90 0.52 18.20
N PHE A 136 1.01 1.72 18.76
CA PHE A 136 0.27 2.17 19.94
C PHE A 136 -0.42 3.48 19.56
N GLU A 137 -1.74 3.47 19.51
CA GLU A 137 -2.55 4.62 19.09
C GLU A 137 -3.84 4.65 19.92
N ASP A 138 -4.16 5.78 20.54
CA ASP A 138 -5.35 5.97 21.38
C ASP A 138 -5.57 4.86 22.44
N GLY A 139 -4.47 4.35 23.02
CA GLY A 139 -4.50 3.27 24.02
C GLY A 139 -4.66 1.86 23.44
N VAL A 140 -4.76 1.71 22.11
CA VAL A 140 -4.84 0.43 21.41
C VAL A 140 -3.46 0.02 20.93
N VAL A 141 -3.04 -1.20 21.29
CA VAL A 141 -1.83 -1.83 20.76
C VAL A 141 -2.20 -2.92 19.79
N PHE A 142 -1.48 -2.97 18.66
CA PHE A 142 -1.59 -4.08 17.72
C PHE A 142 -0.29 -4.32 16.97
N ARG A 143 -0.21 -5.52 16.39
CA ARG A 143 0.94 -6.01 15.63
C ARG A 143 0.62 -6.05 14.14
N VAL A 144 1.60 -5.70 13.34
CA VAL A 144 1.57 -5.79 11.89
C VAL A 144 2.72 -6.69 11.44
N GLY A 145 2.38 -7.77 10.74
CA GLY A 145 3.36 -8.62 10.06
C GLY A 145 3.77 -7.97 8.75
N PRO A 146 5.04 -7.52 8.60
CA PRO A 146 5.49 -6.89 7.38
C PRO A 146 5.89 -7.94 6.33
N THR A 147 5.63 -7.62 5.07
CA THR A 147 6.20 -8.26 3.89
C THR A 147 6.93 -7.18 3.11
N TRP A 148 8.26 -7.27 3.04
CA TRP A 148 9.08 -6.24 2.43
C TRP A 148 9.10 -6.38 0.91
N ASP A 149 9.01 -5.25 0.21
CA ASP A 149 9.09 -5.21 -1.25
C ASP A 149 10.51 -5.58 -1.72
N SER A 150 11.53 -5.24 -0.92
CA SER A 150 12.92 -5.63 -1.15
C SER A 150 13.69 -5.95 0.14
N GLU A 151 14.72 -5.18 0.49
CA GLU A 151 15.47 -5.32 1.72
C GLU A 151 14.58 -4.97 2.93
N PRO A 152 14.68 -5.72 4.04
CA PRO A 152 13.90 -5.45 5.24
C PRO A 152 14.33 -4.16 5.92
N TYR A 153 13.37 -3.46 6.53
CA TYR A 153 13.62 -2.25 7.32
C TYR A 153 13.41 -2.53 8.81
N GLN A 154 14.16 -1.80 9.65
CA GLN A 154 13.94 -1.79 11.09
C GLN A 154 13.26 -0.49 11.49
N ALA A 155 12.11 -0.58 12.16
CA ALA A 155 11.49 0.58 12.79
C ALA A 155 12.28 1.02 14.04
N PRO A 156 12.10 2.26 14.52
CA PRO A 156 12.64 2.69 15.81
C PRO A 156 12.00 1.92 16.96
N GLU A 157 12.66 1.86 18.12
CA GLU A 157 12.02 1.37 19.35
C GLU A 157 10.96 2.38 19.85
N GLN A 158 10.04 1.92 20.69
CA GLN A 158 8.94 2.76 21.17
C GLN A 158 9.47 4.05 21.83
N GLY A 159 8.96 5.19 21.38
CA GLY A 159 9.36 6.51 21.89
C GLY A 159 10.76 6.97 21.47
N LYS A 160 11.53 6.18 20.71
CA LYS A 160 12.84 6.57 20.19
C LYS A 160 12.71 7.08 18.74
N PRO A 161 13.51 8.08 18.34
CA PRO A 161 13.59 8.50 16.94
C PRO A 161 14.32 7.44 16.09
N ALA A 162 14.14 7.51 14.77
CA ALA A 162 14.97 6.74 13.85
C ALA A 162 16.43 7.21 13.88
N ASP A 163 17.33 6.26 13.99
CA ASP A 163 18.77 6.41 13.84
C ASP A 163 19.26 5.50 12.70
N LEU A 164 19.65 6.14 11.58
CA LEU A 164 20.17 5.46 10.39
C LEU A 164 21.53 4.81 10.64
N ALA A 165 22.36 5.35 11.53
CA ALA A 165 23.65 4.75 11.88
C ALA A 165 23.45 3.43 12.64
N MET A 166 22.35 3.31 13.38
CA MET A 166 21.90 2.09 14.04
C MET A 166 21.02 1.20 13.16
N GLY A 167 20.89 1.51 11.87
CA GLY A 167 20.15 0.70 10.89
C GLY A 167 18.62 0.81 10.97
N THR A 168 18.08 1.77 11.73
CA THR A 168 16.64 2.01 11.80
C THR A 168 16.19 3.06 10.79
N SER A 169 14.94 2.98 10.35
CA SER A 169 14.32 3.93 9.43
C SER A 169 13.01 4.45 9.97
N GLU A 170 12.74 5.72 9.70
CA GLU A 170 11.43 6.32 9.92
C GLU A 170 10.44 5.69 8.92
N LEU A 171 9.47 4.94 9.45
CA LEU A 171 8.45 4.23 8.68
C LEU A 171 7.07 4.73 9.06
N PHE A 172 6.10 4.51 8.17
CA PHE A 172 4.70 4.79 8.42
C PHE A 172 3.84 3.66 7.86
N LEU A 173 2.68 3.46 8.48
CA LEU A 173 1.65 2.53 8.04
C LEU A 173 0.44 3.33 7.55
N ILE A 174 0.03 3.05 6.32
CA ILE A 174 -1.17 3.64 5.70
C ILE A 174 -2.23 2.55 5.61
N PRO A 175 -3.32 2.59 6.41
CA PRO A 175 -4.39 1.62 6.31
C PRO A 175 -5.05 1.73 4.93
N LEU A 176 -5.07 0.64 4.17
CA LEU A 176 -5.75 0.59 2.87
C LEU A 176 -7.18 0.08 2.99
N GLY A 177 -7.39 -0.88 3.89
CA GLY A 177 -8.70 -1.48 4.06
C GLY A 177 -8.66 -2.67 5.00
N TRP A 178 -9.82 -3.29 5.18
CA TRP A 178 -9.94 -4.54 5.89
C TRP A 178 -10.93 -5.45 5.16
N VAL A 179 -10.75 -6.76 5.29
CA VAL A 179 -11.66 -7.73 4.69
C VAL A 179 -12.60 -8.25 5.78
N ASP A 180 -13.89 -8.12 5.54
CA ASP A 180 -14.93 -8.91 6.22
C ASP A 180 -14.85 -10.37 5.74
N GLY A 181 -13.86 -11.13 6.22
CA GLY A 181 -13.95 -12.60 6.17
C GLY A 181 -15.17 -13.00 7.00
N HIS A 182 -16.09 -13.79 6.42
CA HIS A 182 -17.39 -14.14 7.01
C HIS A 182 -17.43 -13.92 8.53
N LEU A 183 -18.16 -12.90 8.99
CA LEU A 183 -18.43 -12.60 10.40
C LEU A 183 -19.05 -13.80 11.17
N GLN A 184 -19.30 -14.93 10.49
CA GLN A 184 -19.81 -16.21 10.99
C GLN A 184 -18.77 -17.34 10.99
N ALA A 185 -17.53 -17.13 10.53
CA ALA A 185 -16.47 -18.12 10.67
C ALA A 185 -16.22 -18.35 12.16
N ARG A 186 -16.35 -19.60 12.61
CA ARG A 186 -16.16 -20.00 14.02
C ARG A 186 -14.75 -19.75 14.55
N ASP A 187 -13.83 -19.41 13.66
CA ASP A 187 -12.42 -19.20 13.95
C ASP A 187 -12.14 -17.70 14.21
N PRO A 188 -11.79 -17.31 15.45
CA PRO A 188 -11.42 -15.94 15.75
C PRO A 188 -10.13 -15.48 15.03
N ASP A 189 -9.34 -16.40 14.47
CA ASP A 189 -8.12 -16.11 13.67
C ASP A 189 -8.42 -15.80 12.19
N SER A 190 -9.69 -15.87 11.76
CA SER A 190 -10.09 -15.64 10.36
C SER A 190 -10.18 -14.16 9.92
N LEU A 191 -9.91 -13.19 10.80
CA LEU A 191 -9.81 -11.78 10.36
C LEU A 191 -8.48 -11.54 9.65
N LEU A 192 -8.54 -11.43 8.31
CA LEU A 192 -7.40 -11.04 7.49
C LEU A 192 -7.41 -9.52 7.30
N GLY A 193 -6.74 -8.81 8.18
CA GLY A 193 -6.62 -7.35 8.15
C GLY A 193 -6.65 -6.71 9.53
N PRO A 194 -6.50 -5.38 9.62
CA PRO A 194 -6.37 -4.41 8.53
C PRO A 194 -5.11 -4.60 7.66
N LEU A 195 -5.22 -4.18 6.40
CA LEU A 195 -4.15 -4.19 5.40
C LEU A 195 -3.49 -2.81 5.36
N PHE A 196 -2.17 -2.78 5.29
CA PHE A 196 -1.40 -1.54 5.32
C PHE A 196 -0.41 -1.47 4.15
N LEU A 197 -0.24 -0.28 3.58
CA LEU A 197 1.03 0.06 2.94
C LEU A 197 2.05 0.39 4.03
N ILE A 198 3.26 -0.12 3.87
CA ILE A 198 4.41 0.30 4.66
C ILE A 198 5.21 1.26 3.78
N VAL A 199 5.37 2.48 4.27
CA VAL A 199 6.01 3.56 3.50
C VAL A 199 7.14 4.23 4.27
N LYS A 200 8.07 4.83 3.52
CA LYS A 200 9.17 5.65 4.04
C LYS A 200 9.10 7.04 3.40
N ALA A 201 9.24 8.08 4.23
CA ALA A 201 9.23 9.45 3.75
C ALA A 201 10.42 9.74 2.81
N VAL A 202 10.15 10.51 1.77
CA VAL A 202 11.11 10.97 0.75
C VAL A 202 10.74 12.37 0.27
N ALA A 203 11.74 13.11 -0.22
CA ALA A 203 11.48 14.36 -0.93
C ALA A 203 10.93 14.08 -2.34
N HIS A 204 10.11 14.97 -2.88
CA HIS A 204 9.64 14.95 -4.26
C HIS A 204 9.53 16.38 -4.82
N CYS A 205 9.35 16.50 -6.13
CA CYS A 205 9.29 17.77 -6.86
C CYS A 205 7.91 18.05 -7.51
N ILE A 206 6.87 17.35 -7.07
CA ILE A 206 5.52 17.47 -7.63
C ILE A 206 4.90 18.81 -7.21
N GLN A 207 4.76 19.72 -8.17
CA GLN A 207 4.40 21.13 -7.90
C GLN A 207 3.04 21.30 -7.21
N SER A 208 2.03 20.54 -7.63
CA SER A 208 0.68 20.57 -7.02
C SER A 208 0.67 20.14 -5.56
N TYR A 209 1.70 19.41 -5.11
CA TYR A 209 1.83 18.88 -3.76
C TYR A 209 3.13 19.30 -3.06
N ALA A 210 3.76 20.41 -3.49
CA ALA A 210 5.09 20.80 -3.02
C ALA A 210 5.24 21.00 -1.50
N GLN A 211 4.12 21.21 -0.79
CA GLN A 211 4.07 21.39 0.67
C GLN A 211 3.89 20.09 1.45
N LEU A 212 3.59 18.99 0.78
CA LEU A 212 3.40 17.68 1.39
C LEU A 212 4.71 16.88 1.29
N PRO A 213 5.02 16.01 2.26
CA PRO A 213 6.08 15.04 2.09
C PRO A 213 5.66 13.94 1.11
N GLY A 214 6.63 13.41 0.39
CA GLY A 214 6.46 12.24 -0.46
C GLY A 214 6.74 10.97 0.33
N PHE A 215 6.23 9.86 -0.17
CA PHE A 215 6.38 8.56 0.44
C PHE A 215 6.67 7.53 -0.62
N ARG A 216 7.73 6.76 -0.42
CA ARG A 216 7.95 5.55 -1.23
C ARG A 216 7.38 4.35 -0.49
N ARG A 217 6.72 3.46 -1.22
CA ARG A 217 6.34 2.15 -0.71
C ARG A 217 7.59 1.31 -0.47
N VAL A 218 7.65 0.64 0.67
CA VAL A 218 8.75 -0.28 1.03
C VAL A 218 8.26 -1.67 1.40
N GLY A 219 6.96 -1.86 1.59
CA GLY A 219 6.38 -3.14 1.87
C GLY A 219 4.87 -3.08 2.04
N PHE A 220 4.33 -4.23 2.40
CA PHE A 220 2.92 -4.43 2.69
C PHE A 220 2.77 -5.03 4.10
N GLY A 221 1.80 -4.56 4.86
CA GLY A 221 1.54 -5.00 6.22
C GLY A 221 0.19 -5.69 6.34
N THR A 222 0.12 -6.74 7.14
CA THR A 222 -1.16 -7.33 7.56
C THR A 222 -1.23 -7.27 9.08
N GLY A 223 -2.31 -6.71 9.63
CA GLY A 223 -2.61 -6.81 11.06
C GLY A 223 -2.74 -8.27 11.45
N VAL A 224 -1.98 -8.71 12.46
CA VAL A 224 -1.98 -10.10 12.92
C VAL A 224 -2.59 -10.17 14.31
N TRP A 225 -3.50 -11.12 14.46
CA TRP A 225 -4.09 -11.56 15.72
C TRP A 225 -3.49 -12.92 16.04
N LEU A 226 -2.92 -13.09 17.22
CA LEU A 226 -2.66 -14.43 17.76
C LEU A 226 -3.36 -14.48 19.11
N ILE A 227 -4.34 -15.37 19.22
CA ILE A 227 -4.81 -15.83 20.52
C ILE A 227 -3.60 -16.56 21.15
N ASP A 228 -3.25 -16.22 22.38
CA ASP A 228 -2.28 -16.92 23.25
C ASP A 228 -0.76 -16.61 23.24
N GLU A 229 -0.23 -15.55 22.61
CA GLU A 229 1.21 -15.23 22.84
C GLU A 229 1.58 -13.79 23.23
N ASN A 230 0.68 -12.80 23.22
CA ASN A 230 1.03 -11.46 23.69
C ASN A 230 -0.18 -10.75 24.30
N GLU A 231 -0.17 -10.55 25.62
CA GLU A 231 -1.22 -9.90 26.43
C GLU A 231 -1.60 -8.46 26.00
N ASP A 232 -0.91 -7.88 25.01
CA ASP A 232 -1.04 -6.47 24.63
C ASP A 232 -2.02 -6.17 23.47
N THR A 233 -2.47 -7.15 22.67
CA THR A 233 -3.25 -6.81 21.45
C THR A 233 -4.77 -6.70 21.68
N ASP A 234 -5.35 -5.51 21.49
CA ASP A 234 -6.81 -5.28 21.62
C ASP A 234 -7.54 -5.37 20.28
N ARG A 235 -8.19 -6.51 20.02
CA ARG A 235 -8.95 -6.75 18.78
C ARG A 235 -10.16 -5.85 18.62
N ALA A 236 -10.93 -5.68 19.69
CA ALA A 236 -12.11 -4.81 19.66
C ALA A 236 -11.67 -3.34 19.52
N GLY A 237 -10.61 -2.97 20.23
CA GLY A 237 -9.95 -1.68 20.14
C GLY A 237 -9.43 -1.39 18.74
N LEU A 238 -8.79 -2.34 18.04
CA LEU A 238 -8.28 -2.08 16.70
C LEU A 238 -9.40 -1.93 15.67
N LYS A 239 -10.46 -2.74 15.77
CA LYS A 239 -11.64 -2.56 14.91
C LYS A 239 -12.29 -1.20 15.15
N ARG A 240 -12.48 -0.81 16.41
CA ARG A 240 -13.01 0.51 16.78
C ARG A 240 -12.09 1.63 16.31
N LEU A 241 -10.80 1.58 16.67
CA LEU A 241 -9.79 2.55 16.28
C LEU A 241 -9.82 2.73 14.77
N ILE A 242 -9.57 1.69 14.00
CA ILE A 242 -9.38 1.88 12.56
C ILE A 242 -10.69 2.16 11.84
N ILE A 243 -11.83 1.59 12.23
CA ILE A 243 -13.11 1.86 11.54
C ILE A 243 -13.72 3.18 12.02
N GLU A 244 -13.85 3.38 13.33
CA GLU A 244 -14.50 4.57 13.90
C GLU A 244 -13.61 5.81 13.78
N LYS A 245 -12.29 5.72 14.02
CA LYS A 245 -11.38 6.86 13.80
C LYS A 245 -11.32 7.21 12.32
N TYR A 246 -11.25 6.22 11.42
CA TYR A 246 -11.30 6.51 9.99
C TYR A 246 -12.64 7.12 9.58
N ALA A 247 -13.77 6.55 9.99
CA ALA A 247 -15.09 7.07 9.66
C ALA A 247 -15.25 8.51 10.16
N THR A 248 -14.85 8.77 11.42
CA THR A 248 -14.87 10.11 12.01
C THR A 248 -13.98 11.08 11.25
N ALA A 249 -12.72 10.71 10.99
CA ALA A 249 -11.78 11.55 10.26
C ALA A 249 -12.24 11.78 8.81
N LYS A 250 -12.84 10.78 8.17
CA LYS A 250 -13.40 10.91 6.82
C LYS A 250 -14.58 11.88 6.80
N ASP A 251 -15.51 11.74 7.74
CA ASP A 251 -16.70 12.59 7.84
C ASP A 251 -16.34 14.05 8.19
N GLN A 252 -15.26 14.24 8.97
CA GLN A 252 -14.75 15.55 9.37
C GLN A 252 -13.81 16.18 8.33
N GLY A 253 -13.30 15.40 7.36
CA GLY A 253 -12.31 15.86 6.39
C GLY A 253 -10.86 15.91 6.92
N ASP A 254 -10.59 15.22 8.03
CA ASP A 254 -9.31 15.22 8.76
C ASP A 254 -8.33 14.15 8.30
N LEU A 255 -8.63 13.44 7.20
CA LEU A 255 -7.68 12.50 6.59
C LEU A 255 -6.46 13.24 6.02
N GLU A 256 -5.29 12.69 6.27
CA GLU A 256 -4.03 13.24 5.78
C GLU A 256 -3.86 12.95 4.28
N SER A 257 -3.32 13.92 3.54
CA SER A 257 -2.86 13.70 2.17
C SER A 257 -1.50 13.00 2.18
N ILE A 258 -1.42 11.85 1.52
CA ILE A 258 -0.24 11.00 1.40
C ILE A 258 0.13 10.91 -0.07
N ILE A 259 1.30 11.43 -0.44
CA ILE A 259 1.81 11.40 -1.82
C ILE A 259 2.73 10.21 -1.99
N LEU A 260 2.27 9.17 -2.70
CA LEU A 260 3.10 8.03 -3.07
C LEU A 260 3.91 8.36 -4.33
N VAL A 261 5.20 8.03 -4.33
CA VAL A 261 6.14 8.18 -5.47
C VAL A 261 6.95 6.91 -5.71
#